data_AF-A0AAV1CZR8-F1
#
_entry.id   AF-A0AAV1CZR8-F1
#
_cell.length_a   1.000
_cell.length_b   1.000
_cell.length_c   1.000
_cell.angle_alpha   90.00
_cell.angle_beta   90.00
_cell.angle_gamma   90.00
#
_symmetry.space_group_name_H-M   'P 1'
#
loop_
_entity.id
_entity.type
_entity.pdbx_description
1 polymer ?
#
loop_
_entity_poly.entity_id
_entity_poly.type
_entity_poly.pdbx_seq_one_letter_code
_entity_poly.pdbx_strand_id
1 'polypeptide(L)'
;MALAIASTALSSLPIRDHITTTILTGNTSNRCLLRRGRSLKAAKGGVSSVCEPLPPDRPLWFPGSSPPEWLDGSLPGDFGFDPLGLGSDPELLKWFAQAELMHARWAMLAVAGILIPEWLESLGFIENFSWYDAGTREYFADPVTLFVVQLALMGWVEGRRWADLIKPGSVDIEPTLPHKKKPKPDVGYPGGLWFDPFMWGRGSPEPVMVLRTKEIKNGRLAMLAFVGFCFQAVYTGEGPVENLMSHLADPGHNNIFSAFTSQ
;
A
#
# COMPACT_ATOMS: atom_id res chain seq x y z
N MET A 1 -38.13 13.84 30.46
CA MET A 1 -39.11 14.09 29.39
C MET A 1 -38.85 13.09 28.30
N ALA A 2 -39.70 12.07 28.21
CA ALA A 2 -39.66 11.04 27.18
C ALA A 2 -40.36 11.54 25.92
N LEU A 3 -39.89 11.08 24.75
CA LEU A 3 -40.74 10.76 23.60
C LEU A 3 -39.96 9.86 22.64
N ALA A 4 -40.32 8.58 22.66
CA ALA A 4 -40.05 7.59 21.62
C ALA A 4 -41.10 7.71 20.50
N ILE A 5 -41.04 6.75 19.55
CA ILE A 5 -42.02 6.37 18.49
C ILE A 5 -41.52 6.84 17.10
N ALA A 6 -41.39 6.03 16.04
CA ALA A 6 -41.66 4.61 15.78
C ALA A 6 -40.78 4.13 14.62
N SER A 7 -40.58 2.81 14.61
CA SER A 7 -40.16 2.02 13.45
C SER A 7 -41.40 1.48 12.74
N THR A 8 -41.47 1.56 11.41
CA THR A 8 -42.33 0.71 10.57
C THR A 8 -41.70 0.51 9.21
N ALA A 9 -41.43 -0.75 8.88
CA ALA A 9 -41.19 -1.25 7.53
C ALA A 9 -42.45 -1.14 6.67
N LEU A 10 -42.31 -0.93 5.35
CA LEU A 10 -42.95 -1.72 4.29
C LEU A 10 -42.56 -1.19 2.89
N SER A 11 -42.06 -2.10 2.07
CA SER A 11 -42.31 -2.30 0.63
C SER A 11 -43.03 -1.21 -0.18
N SER A 12 -42.43 -0.79 -1.31
CA SER A 12 -42.95 -1.01 -2.68
C SER A 12 -42.25 -0.13 -3.73
N LEU A 13 -41.65 -0.76 -4.74
CA LEU A 13 -41.23 -0.14 -6.00
C LEU A 13 -42.45 0.46 -6.75
N PRO A 14 -42.24 1.42 -7.67
CA PRO A 14 -42.20 0.99 -9.07
C PRO A 14 -41.12 1.69 -9.91
N ILE A 15 -40.40 0.89 -10.69
CA ILE A 15 -39.60 1.30 -11.84
C ILE A 15 -40.57 1.50 -13.01
N ARG A 16 -40.48 2.65 -13.67
CA ARG A 16 -41.31 3.04 -14.81
C ARG A 16 -40.67 2.53 -16.10
N ASP A 17 -41.26 1.49 -16.69
CA ASP A 17 -40.94 1.00 -18.02
C ASP A 17 -41.40 2.00 -19.10
N HIS A 18 -40.50 2.38 -20.00
CA HIS A 18 -40.86 2.87 -21.33
C HIS A 18 -40.38 1.85 -22.37
N ILE A 19 -41.34 1.05 -22.82
CA ILE A 19 -41.23 0.18 -23.99
C ILE A 19 -41.49 1.06 -25.22
N THR A 20 -40.50 1.19 -26.10
CA THR A 20 -40.71 1.62 -27.48
C THR A 20 -40.37 0.46 -28.40
N THR A 21 -41.43 -0.14 -28.93
CA THR A 21 -41.45 -1.25 -29.88
C THR A 21 -40.99 -0.76 -31.27
N THR A 22 -39.85 -1.24 -31.77
CA THR A 22 -39.53 -1.17 -33.19
C THR A 22 -39.65 -2.57 -33.79
N ILE A 23 -40.67 -2.72 -34.64
CA ILE A 23 -40.96 -3.89 -35.45
C ILE A 23 -39.84 -4.08 -36.48
N LEU A 24 -39.19 -5.24 -36.48
CA LEU A 24 -38.39 -5.70 -37.61
C LEU A 24 -38.85 -7.09 -38.03
N THR A 25 -39.36 -7.13 -39.26
CA THR A 25 -39.76 -8.29 -40.04
C THR A 25 -38.60 -9.29 -40.19
N GLY A 26 -38.77 -10.51 -39.68
CA GLY A 26 -37.83 -11.62 -39.82
C GLY A 26 -38.34 -12.68 -40.79
N ASN A 27 -37.65 -12.82 -41.92
CA ASN A 27 -37.81 -13.92 -42.86
C ASN A 27 -36.96 -15.12 -42.39
N THR A 28 -37.51 -16.32 -42.52
CA THR A 28 -36.97 -17.62 -42.07
C THR A 28 -35.61 -18.00 -42.66
N SER A 29 -34.67 -18.44 -41.83
CA SER A 29 -33.68 -19.48 -42.18
C SER A 29 -33.01 -20.08 -40.94
N ASN A 30 -33.19 -21.40 -40.77
CA ASN A 30 -32.57 -22.21 -39.73
C ASN A 30 -31.10 -22.50 -40.06
N ARG A 31 -30.17 -22.06 -39.20
CA ARG A 31 -28.84 -22.68 -39.07
C ARG A 31 -28.43 -22.75 -37.59
N CYS A 32 -28.30 -23.99 -37.13
CA CYS A 32 -27.68 -24.37 -35.87
C CYS A 32 -26.22 -23.90 -35.86
N LEU A 33 -25.88 -22.96 -34.97
CA LEU A 33 -24.51 -22.55 -34.69
C LEU A 33 -24.18 -22.87 -33.24
N LEU A 34 -23.18 -23.72 -33.11
CA LEU A 34 -22.46 -24.14 -31.90
C LEU A 34 -22.46 -23.08 -30.79
N ARG A 35 -22.95 -23.50 -29.62
CA ARG A 35 -22.91 -22.80 -28.34
C ARG A 35 -21.44 -22.61 -27.92
N ARG A 36 -20.82 -21.54 -28.42
CA ARG A 36 -19.54 -21.02 -27.92
C ARG A 36 -19.78 -20.57 -26.49
N GLY A 37 -19.24 -21.30 -25.52
CA GLY A 37 -19.26 -20.93 -24.12
C GLY A 37 -18.83 -19.47 -23.98
N ARG A 38 -19.67 -18.66 -23.31
CA ARG A 38 -19.26 -17.34 -22.84
C ARG A 38 -18.16 -17.59 -21.82
N SER A 39 -16.91 -17.51 -22.27
CA SER A 39 -15.78 -17.22 -21.40
C SER A 39 -16.17 -15.97 -20.61
N LEU A 40 -16.37 -16.12 -19.30
CA LEU A 40 -16.32 -15.00 -18.38
C LEU A 40 -15.00 -14.29 -18.72
N LYS A 41 -15.09 -13.04 -19.18
CA LYS A 41 -13.91 -12.23 -19.38
C LYS A 41 -13.38 -11.97 -17.97
N ALA A 42 -12.28 -12.63 -17.62
CA ALA A 42 -11.45 -12.23 -16.49
C ALA A 42 -11.29 -10.71 -16.55
N ALA A 43 -11.51 -10.04 -15.41
CA ALA A 43 -11.46 -8.60 -15.29
C ALA A 43 -10.05 -8.10 -15.70
N LYS A 44 -9.89 -7.76 -16.99
CA LYS A 44 -8.68 -7.16 -17.56
C LYS A 44 -8.60 -5.68 -17.14
N GLY A 45 -8.39 -5.46 -15.86
CA GLY A 45 -8.14 -4.14 -15.29
C GLY A 45 -7.03 -4.26 -14.27
N GLY A 46 -5.80 -4.49 -14.73
CA GLY A 46 -4.61 -4.47 -13.89
C GLY A 46 -4.57 -3.19 -13.05
N VAL A 47 -4.16 -3.34 -11.79
CA VAL A 47 -4.24 -2.27 -10.79
C VAL A 47 -3.27 -1.13 -11.09
N SER A 48 -2.18 -1.39 -11.81
CA SER A 48 -1.31 -0.35 -12.37
C SER A 48 -1.40 -0.36 -13.91
N SER A 49 -1.62 0.82 -14.48
CA SER A 49 -1.74 1.01 -15.94
C SER A 49 -0.41 1.21 -16.66
N VAL A 50 0.68 1.31 -15.89
CA VAL A 50 2.04 1.65 -16.36
C VAL A 50 2.95 0.42 -16.40
N CYS A 51 2.64 -0.58 -15.57
CA CYS A 51 3.43 -1.78 -15.40
C CYS A 51 2.96 -2.90 -16.34
N GLU A 52 3.91 -3.54 -17.04
CA GLU A 52 3.61 -4.79 -17.74
C GLU A 52 3.49 -5.94 -16.74
N PRO A 53 2.49 -6.83 -16.91
CA PRO A 53 2.30 -7.96 -16.01
C PRO A 53 3.46 -8.94 -16.10
N LEU A 54 3.87 -9.45 -14.94
CA LEU A 54 4.84 -10.52 -14.84
C LEU A 54 4.33 -11.77 -15.59
N PRO A 55 5.24 -12.61 -16.13
CA PRO A 55 4.84 -13.86 -16.77
C PRO A 55 4.05 -14.76 -15.81
N PRO A 56 3.18 -15.64 -16.33
CA PRO A 56 2.39 -16.56 -15.50
C PRO A 56 3.28 -17.47 -14.64
N ASP A 57 4.47 -17.82 -15.12
CA ASP A 57 5.49 -18.62 -14.43
C ASP A 57 6.34 -17.78 -13.46
N ARG A 58 5.70 -16.87 -12.71
CA ARG A 58 6.37 -16.06 -11.68
C ARG A 58 6.65 -16.90 -10.42
N PRO A 59 7.70 -16.57 -9.63
CA PRO A 59 7.90 -17.20 -8.33
C PRO A 59 6.71 -16.92 -7.41
N LEU A 60 6.25 -17.95 -6.71
CA LEU A 60 5.16 -17.85 -5.74
C LEU A 60 5.71 -17.93 -4.31
N TRP A 61 4.97 -17.37 -3.36
CA TRP A 61 5.32 -17.43 -1.94
C TRP A 61 5.37 -18.87 -1.41
N PHE A 62 4.49 -19.74 -1.93
CA PHE A 62 4.45 -21.16 -1.61
C PHE A 62 4.69 -22.00 -2.88
N PRO A 63 5.91 -22.55 -3.08
CA PRO A 63 6.24 -23.32 -4.28
C PRO A 63 5.30 -24.51 -4.49
N GLY A 64 4.77 -24.67 -5.71
CA GLY A 64 3.85 -25.75 -6.06
C GLY A 64 2.37 -25.43 -5.84
N SER A 65 2.03 -24.25 -5.31
CA SER A 65 0.65 -23.76 -5.24
C SER A 65 0.21 -23.08 -6.54
N SER A 66 -1.11 -22.96 -6.74
CA SER A 66 -1.68 -22.11 -7.79
C SER A 66 -2.02 -20.74 -7.21
N PRO A 67 -1.65 -19.62 -7.87
CA PRO A 67 -2.00 -18.29 -7.41
C PRO A 67 -3.53 -18.06 -7.49
N PRO A 68 -4.09 -17.20 -6.64
CA PRO A 68 -5.49 -16.77 -6.75
C PRO A 68 -5.78 -16.07 -8.08
N GLU A 69 -7.02 -16.16 -8.58
CA GLU A 69 -7.41 -15.63 -9.91
C GLU A 69 -7.28 -14.11 -10.04
N TRP A 70 -7.44 -13.37 -8.93
CA TRP A 70 -7.33 -11.91 -8.89
C TRP A 70 -5.88 -11.40 -8.83
N LEU A 71 -4.90 -12.29 -8.64
CA LEU A 71 -3.47 -11.97 -8.66
C LEU A 71 -2.86 -12.43 -9.99
N ASP A 72 -2.87 -11.52 -10.97
CA ASP A 72 -2.46 -11.76 -12.34
C ASP A 72 -0.98 -11.46 -12.63
N GLY A 73 -0.21 -11.00 -11.63
CA GLY A 73 1.16 -10.55 -11.81
C GLY A 73 1.30 -9.12 -12.34
N SER A 74 0.20 -8.38 -12.53
CA SER A 74 0.24 -6.95 -12.93
C SER A 74 0.70 -6.03 -11.80
N LEU A 75 0.55 -6.48 -10.54
CA LEU A 75 0.95 -5.74 -9.37
C LEU A 75 2.46 -5.90 -9.09
N PRO A 76 3.18 -4.81 -8.78
CA PRO A 76 4.57 -4.92 -8.35
C PRO A 76 4.65 -5.69 -7.02
N GLY A 77 5.50 -6.71 -6.94
CA GLY A 77 5.63 -7.55 -5.74
C GLY A 77 4.54 -8.61 -5.58
N ASP A 78 3.84 -8.99 -6.66
CA ASP A 78 2.90 -10.11 -6.68
C ASP A 78 3.64 -11.47 -6.63
N PHE A 79 3.53 -12.15 -5.49
CA PHE A 79 3.99 -13.53 -5.27
C PHE A 79 2.81 -14.50 -5.03
N GLY A 80 1.58 -14.13 -5.38
CA GLY A 80 0.39 -14.96 -5.15
C GLY A 80 0.00 -15.15 -3.67
N PHE A 81 0.43 -14.24 -2.78
CA PHE A 81 0.14 -14.31 -1.36
C PHE A 81 -1.17 -13.59 -1.02
N ASP A 82 -2.26 -14.34 -0.94
CA ASP A 82 -3.53 -13.90 -0.34
C ASP A 82 -4.33 -15.13 0.15
N PRO A 83 -3.87 -15.82 1.21
CA PRO A 83 -4.52 -17.04 1.69
C PRO A 83 -5.91 -16.78 2.30
N LEU A 84 -6.19 -15.54 2.74
CA LEU A 84 -7.46 -15.15 3.36
C LEU A 84 -8.45 -14.55 2.35
N GLY A 85 -8.04 -14.33 1.10
CA GLY A 85 -8.89 -13.76 0.06
C GLY A 85 -9.30 -12.32 0.33
N LEU A 86 -8.47 -11.54 1.03
CA LEU A 86 -8.79 -10.15 1.35
C LEU A 86 -8.85 -9.29 0.08
N GLY A 87 -8.07 -9.63 -0.95
CA GLY A 87 -7.99 -8.90 -2.21
C GLY A 87 -8.96 -9.40 -3.29
N SER A 88 -9.99 -10.18 -2.95
CA SER A 88 -10.88 -10.79 -3.96
C SER A 88 -11.67 -9.75 -4.77
N ASP A 89 -12.01 -8.61 -4.16
CA ASP A 89 -12.68 -7.49 -4.82
C ASP A 89 -11.63 -6.55 -5.45
N PRO A 90 -11.69 -6.25 -6.76
CA PRO A 90 -10.79 -5.32 -7.43
C PRO A 90 -10.71 -3.92 -6.80
N GLU A 91 -11.79 -3.39 -6.22
CA GLU A 91 -11.75 -2.08 -5.56
C GLU A 91 -10.96 -2.14 -4.24
N LEU A 92 -11.18 -3.20 -3.47
CA LEU A 92 -10.48 -3.44 -2.22
C LEU A 92 -9.00 -3.76 -2.45
N LEU A 93 -8.68 -4.49 -3.52
CA LEU A 93 -7.30 -4.76 -3.94
C LEU A 93 -6.55 -3.46 -4.27
N LYS A 94 -7.19 -2.50 -4.96
CA LYS A 94 -6.61 -1.17 -5.22
C LYS A 94 -6.36 -0.41 -3.92
N TRP A 95 -7.31 -0.44 -3.00
CA TRP A 95 -7.16 0.19 -1.69
C TRP A 95 -5.99 -0.42 -0.91
N PHE A 96 -5.89 -1.74 -0.85
CA PHE A 96 -4.80 -2.43 -0.17
C PHE A 96 -3.44 -2.22 -0.82
N ALA A 97 -3.36 -2.15 -2.15
CA ALA A 97 -2.11 -1.79 -2.82
C ALA A 97 -1.62 -0.38 -2.43
N GLN A 98 -2.53 0.59 -2.30
CA GLN A 98 -2.20 1.95 -1.86
C GLN A 98 -1.86 2.01 -0.36
N ALA A 99 -2.60 1.27 0.46
CA ALA A 99 -2.32 1.15 1.88
C ALA A 99 -0.92 0.55 2.10
N GLU A 100 -0.61 -0.58 1.45
CA GLU A 100 0.70 -1.23 1.51
C GLU A 100 1.82 -0.27 1.13
N LEU A 101 1.65 0.47 0.03
CA LEU A 101 2.64 1.41 -0.46
C LEU A 101 2.90 2.56 0.55
N MET A 102 1.87 3.10 1.21
CA MET A 102 2.04 4.11 2.25
C MET A 102 2.69 3.54 3.52
N HIS A 103 2.23 2.39 4.01
CA HIS A 103 2.83 1.75 5.18
C HIS A 103 4.31 1.39 4.93
N ALA A 104 4.63 0.89 3.74
CA ALA A 104 5.99 0.63 3.30
C ALA A 104 6.89 1.87 3.38
N ARG A 105 6.45 3.00 2.82
CA ARG A 105 7.23 4.25 2.81
C ARG A 105 7.46 4.79 4.22
N TRP A 106 6.41 4.82 5.05
CA TRP A 106 6.53 5.25 6.44
C TRP A 106 7.43 4.33 7.26
N ALA A 107 7.32 3.01 7.08
CA ALA A 107 8.17 2.06 7.76
C ALA A 107 9.63 2.19 7.35
N MET A 108 9.93 2.41 6.05
CA MET A 108 11.30 2.65 5.60
C MET A 108 11.90 3.92 6.23
N LEU A 109 11.12 5.00 6.32
CA LEU A 109 11.56 6.24 6.99
C LEU A 109 11.74 6.03 8.49
N ALA A 110 10.84 5.31 9.15
CA ALA A 110 10.93 5.01 10.58
C ALA A 110 12.15 4.16 10.91
N VAL A 111 12.37 3.05 10.18
CA VAL A 111 13.53 2.17 10.37
C VAL A 111 14.84 2.92 10.15
N ALA A 112 14.93 3.75 9.10
CA ALA A 112 16.10 4.58 8.87
C ALA A 112 16.31 5.62 9.98
N GLY A 113 15.22 6.26 10.44
CA GLY A 113 15.25 7.26 11.52
C GLY A 113 15.56 6.68 12.90
N ILE A 114 15.39 5.38 13.10
CA ILE A 114 15.78 4.67 14.32
C ILE A 114 17.24 4.20 14.21
N LEU A 115 17.57 3.44 13.16
CA LEU A 115 18.87 2.80 13.03
C LEU A 115 20.01 3.78 12.78
N ILE A 116 19.82 4.81 11.95
CA ILE A 116 20.91 5.71 11.59
C ILE A 116 21.40 6.50 12.81
N PRO A 117 20.54 7.17 13.60
CA PRO A 117 21.02 7.94 14.74
C PRO A 117 21.60 7.07 15.86
N GLU A 118 21.04 5.88 16.10
CA GLU A 118 21.57 4.94 17.09
C GLU A 118 22.92 4.36 16.67
N TRP A 119 23.09 4.07 15.38
CA TRP A 119 24.40 3.72 14.84
C TRP A 119 25.41 4.87 14.95
N LEU A 120 24.99 6.12 14.70
CA LEU A 120 25.86 7.29 14.87
C LEU A 120 26.22 7.55 16.34
N GLU A 121 25.32 7.26 17.27
CA GLU A 121 25.60 7.27 18.71
C GLU A 121 26.63 6.22 19.09
N SER A 122 26.52 4.99 18.56
CA SER A 122 27.51 3.94 18.81
C SER A 122 28.93 4.32 18.34
N LEU A 123 29.04 5.23 17.37
CA LEU A 123 30.28 5.80 16.86
C LEU A 123 30.77 7.04 17.63
N GLY A 124 29.97 7.56 18.58
CA GLY A 124 30.28 8.73 19.39
C GLY A 124 30.04 10.08 18.71
N PHE A 125 29.27 10.14 17.61
CA PHE A 125 28.90 11.40 16.96
C PHE A 125 27.68 12.09 17.59
N ILE A 126 26.82 11.31 18.24
CA ILE A 126 25.58 11.76 18.89
C ILE A 126 25.60 11.18 20.31
N GLU A 127 25.08 11.93 21.28
CA GLU A 127 24.99 11.47 22.67
C GLU A 127 23.52 11.32 23.10
N ASN A 128 23.24 10.27 23.86
CA ASN A 128 21.96 9.97 24.49
C ASN A 128 20.80 9.92 23.47
N PHE A 129 20.86 9.06 22.46
CA PHE A 129 19.77 8.85 21.52
C PHE A 129 18.96 7.58 21.91
N SER A 130 17.70 7.78 22.24
CA SER A 130 16.74 6.68 22.39
C SER A 130 15.50 7.04 21.59
N TRP A 131 15.19 6.21 20.60
CA TRP A 131 14.08 6.49 19.68
C TRP A 131 12.72 6.39 20.39
N TYR A 132 12.57 5.49 21.37
CA TYR A 132 11.33 5.31 22.12
C TYR A 132 11.16 6.35 23.23
N ASP A 133 12.25 6.89 23.79
CA ASP A 133 12.19 7.99 24.76
C ASP A 133 12.14 9.37 24.10
N ALA A 134 12.32 9.47 22.78
CA ALA A 134 12.35 10.75 22.08
C ALA A 134 11.10 11.59 22.34
N GLY A 135 9.92 10.96 22.47
CA GLY A 135 8.65 11.67 22.68
C GLY A 135 8.49 12.35 24.05
N THR A 136 9.29 11.96 25.06
CA THR A 136 9.21 12.55 26.42
C THR A 136 10.17 13.71 26.62
N ARG A 137 11.06 13.97 25.65
CA ARG A 137 12.06 15.03 25.73
C ARG A 137 11.41 16.40 25.61
N GLU A 138 12.04 17.39 26.23
CA GLU A 138 11.63 18.77 26.09
C GLU A 138 12.09 19.32 24.75
N TYR A 139 11.13 19.88 24.01
CA TYR A 139 11.36 20.55 22.73
C TYR A 139 11.08 22.05 22.88
N PHE A 140 11.30 22.81 21.81
CA PHE A 140 11.04 24.25 21.77
C PHE A 140 9.56 24.62 21.95
N ALA A 141 8.64 23.67 21.76
CA ALA A 141 7.21 23.86 21.88
C ALA A 141 6.57 22.65 22.56
N ASP A 142 5.39 22.86 23.15
CA ASP A 142 4.61 21.81 23.80
C ASP A 142 4.23 20.68 22.81
N PRO A 143 4.25 19.40 23.23
CA PRO A 143 3.92 18.27 22.36
C PRO A 143 2.55 18.37 21.70
N VAL A 144 1.56 18.96 22.37
CA VAL A 144 0.21 19.15 21.80
C VAL A 144 0.26 20.15 20.65
N THR A 145 1.07 21.21 20.76
CA THR A 145 1.23 22.20 19.70
C THR A 145 1.92 21.59 18.49
N LEU A 146 3.00 20.81 18.69
CA LEU A 146 3.67 20.08 17.62
C LEU A 146 2.72 19.10 16.93
N PHE A 147 1.91 18.38 17.71
CA PHE A 147 0.92 17.44 17.18
C PHE A 147 -0.17 18.12 16.34
N VAL A 148 -0.71 19.27 16.78
CA VAL A 148 -1.72 20.02 16.01
C VAL A 148 -1.16 20.55 14.70
N VAL A 149 0.06 21.08 14.72
CA VAL A 149 0.74 21.53 13.50
C VAL A 149 0.97 20.35 12.55
N GLN A 150 1.42 19.21 13.08
CA GLN A 150 1.60 17.99 12.29
C GLN A 150 0.26 17.53 11.68
N LEU A 151 -0.84 17.52 12.44
CA LEU A 151 -2.16 17.16 11.92
C LEU A 151 -2.63 18.11 10.82
N ALA A 152 -2.39 19.42 10.95
CA ALA A 152 -2.78 20.39 9.93
C ALA A 152 -2.00 20.19 8.63
N LEU A 153 -0.68 20.03 8.71
CA LEU A 153 0.18 19.83 7.55
C LEU A 153 -0.04 18.46 6.89
N MET A 154 -0.02 17.39 7.68
CA MET A 154 -0.26 16.03 7.18
C MET A 154 -1.69 15.85 6.68
N GLY A 155 -2.68 16.48 7.34
CA GLY A 155 -4.07 16.47 6.91
C GLY A 155 -4.26 17.11 5.54
N TRP A 156 -3.54 18.19 5.23
CA TRP A 156 -3.54 18.77 3.89
C TRP A 156 -2.93 17.84 2.85
N VAL A 157 -1.75 17.27 3.14
CA VAL A 157 -1.03 16.37 2.22
C VAL A 157 -1.83 15.09 1.95
N GLU A 158 -2.31 14.44 3.00
CA GLU A 158 -3.13 13.22 2.91
C GLU A 158 -4.51 13.52 2.31
N GLY A 159 -5.10 14.68 2.56
CA GLY A 159 -6.36 15.10 1.92
C GLY A 159 -6.21 15.23 0.40
N ARG A 160 -5.08 15.77 -0.07
CA ARG A 160 -4.74 15.81 -1.50
C ARG A 160 -4.51 14.42 -2.08
N ARG A 161 -3.79 13.55 -1.36
CA ARG A 161 -3.57 12.15 -1.75
C ARG A 161 -4.88 11.37 -1.84
N TRP A 162 -5.78 11.58 -0.88
CA TRP A 162 -7.11 10.96 -0.82
C TRP A 162 -7.97 11.39 -2.01
N ALA A 163 -7.97 12.69 -2.35
CA ALA A 163 -8.69 13.19 -3.51
C ALA A 163 -8.21 12.55 -4.82
N ASP A 164 -6.90 12.32 -4.97
CA ASP A 164 -6.34 11.59 -6.11
C ASP A 164 -6.76 10.11 -6.14
N LEU A 165 -6.86 9.47 -4.97
CA LEU A 165 -7.32 8.08 -4.87
C LEU A 165 -8.79 7.90 -5.30
N ILE A 166 -9.68 8.83 -4.92
CA ILE A 166 -11.09 8.80 -5.35
C ILE A 166 -11.20 9.16 -6.84
N LYS A 167 -10.49 10.20 -7.26
CA LYS A 167 -10.54 10.72 -8.63
C LYS A 167 -9.12 10.90 -9.16
N PRO A 168 -8.56 9.89 -9.83
CA PRO A 168 -7.21 9.93 -10.38
C PRO A 168 -7.01 11.13 -11.31
N GLY A 169 -5.94 11.89 -11.08
CA GLY A 169 -5.60 13.09 -11.88
C GLY A 169 -6.39 14.35 -11.52
N SER A 170 -7.16 14.34 -10.43
CA SER A 170 -7.79 15.55 -9.89
C SER A 170 -6.80 16.47 -9.18
N VAL A 171 -5.66 15.93 -8.75
CA VAL A 171 -4.64 16.64 -7.96
C VAL A 171 -3.28 16.56 -8.64
N ASP A 172 -3.22 16.89 -9.92
CA ASP A 172 -1.96 16.94 -10.66
C ASP A 172 -1.04 18.03 -10.11
N ILE A 173 0.23 17.67 -9.89
CA ILE A 173 1.28 18.59 -9.37
C ILE A 173 1.92 19.40 -10.52
N GLU A 174 1.87 18.88 -11.75
CA GLU A 174 2.44 19.55 -12.91
C GLU A 174 1.51 20.65 -13.45
N PRO A 175 2.06 21.84 -13.74
CA PRO A 175 1.27 22.87 -14.40
C PRO A 175 0.79 22.35 -15.76
N THR A 176 -0.51 22.51 -16.04
CA THR A 176 -1.10 22.14 -17.33
C THR A 176 -0.52 22.99 -18.44
N LEU A 177 0.49 22.45 -19.13
CA LEU A 177 1.04 23.06 -20.34
C LEU A 177 0.18 22.65 -21.54
N PRO A 178 -0.31 23.61 -22.36
CA PRO A 178 -1.26 23.33 -23.44
C PRO A 178 -0.71 22.41 -24.56
N HIS A 179 0.60 22.20 -24.63
CA HIS A 179 1.27 21.44 -25.69
C HIS A 179 1.86 20.09 -25.24
N LYS A 180 1.74 19.72 -23.95
CA LYS A 180 2.20 18.40 -23.47
C LYS A 180 0.99 17.55 -23.08
N LYS A 181 0.88 16.36 -23.66
CA LYS A 181 -0.08 15.34 -23.20
C LYS A 181 0.30 14.94 -21.78
N LYS A 182 -0.67 14.97 -20.86
CA LYS A 182 -0.46 14.47 -19.50
C LYS A 182 -0.08 12.97 -19.58
N PRO A 183 0.91 12.52 -18.80
CA PRO A 183 1.13 11.09 -18.63
C PRO A 183 -0.13 10.44 -18.04
N LYS A 184 -0.31 9.13 -18.27
CA LYS A 184 -1.42 8.41 -17.66
C LYS A 184 -1.29 8.51 -16.13
N PRO A 185 -2.34 8.92 -15.40
CA PRO A 185 -2.28 8.99 -13.95
C PRO A 185 -2.16 7.57 -13.39
N ASP A 186 -1.18 7.38 -12.50
CA ASP A 186 -0.98 6.14 -11.76
C ASP A 186 -0.98 6.47 -10.28
N VAL A 187 -2.07 6.08 -9.60
CA VAL A 187 -2.32 6.46 -8.21
C VAL A 187 -1.21 5.89 -7.33
N GLY A 188 -0.70 6.68 -6.39
CA GLY A 188 0.42 6.31 -5.50
C GLY A 188 1.82 6.66 -6.04
N TYR A 189 1.90 7.03 -7.31
CA TYR A 189 3.13 7.48 -7.98
C TYR A 189 2.95 8.88 -8.59
N PRO A 190 2.91 9.94 -7.77
CA PRO A 190 2.59 11.30 -8.23
C PRO A 190 3.59 11.84 -9.26
N GLY A 191 4.86 11.46 -9.15
CA GLY A 191 5.93 11.93 -10.02
C GLY A 191 6.03 13.46 -10.07
N GLY A 192 6.42 13.99 -11.23
CA GLY A 192 6.62 15.42 -11.43
C GLY A 192 7.90 15.93 -10.75
N LEU A 193 8.20 17.21 -10.94
CA LEU A 193 9.50 17.77 -10.52
C LEU A 193 9.73 17.68 -9.00
N TRP A 194 8.66 17.70 -8.20
CA TRP A 194 8.74 17.66 -6.74
C TRP A 194 9.00 16.26 -6.17
N PHE A 195 8.47 15.20 -6.79
CA PHE A 195 8.57 13.83 -6.25
C PHE A 195 9.44 12.90 -7.12
N ASP A 196 9.74 13.27 -8.36
CA ASP A 196 10.63 12.55 -9.26
C ASP A 196 11.46 13.54 -10.12
N PRO A 197 12.42 14.25 -9.51
CA PRO A 197 13.25 15.23 -10.22
C PRO A 197 14.11 14.60 -11.32
N PHE A 198 14.46 13.31 -11.18
CA PHE A 198 15.29 12.57 -12.13
C PHE A 198 14.50 11.76 -13.17
N MET A 199 13.16 11.81 -13.12
CA MET A 199 12.25 11.12 -14.06
C MET A 199 12.45 9.60 -14.13
N TRP A 200 12.93 8.97 -13.05
CA TRP A 200 13.18 7.53 -13.01
C TRP A 200 11.89 6.71 -12.93
N GLY A 201 10.79 7.31 -12.48
CA GLY A 201 9.48 6.67 -12.35
C GLY A 201 8.65 6.66 -13.64
N ARG A 202 9.14 7.26 -14.74
CA ARG A 202 8.40 7.43 -16.01
C ARG A 202 9.09 6.78 -17.23
N GLY A 203 10.00 5.84 -16.99
CA GLY A 203 10.70 5.07 -18.02
C GLY A 203 9.83 3.96 -18.66
N SER A 204 10.47 3.03 -19.38
CA SER A 204 9.79 1.85 -19.93
C SER A 204 9.12 1.01 -18.83
N PRO A 205 8.06 0.25 -19.13
CA PRO A 205 7.30 -0.53 -18.14
C PRO A 205 8.14 -1.52 -17.32
N GLU A 206 9.10 -2.18 -17.97
CA GLU A 206 9.98 -3.18 -17.33
C GLU A 206 10.85 -2.59 -16.20
N PRO A 207 11.68 -1.54 -16.41
CA PRO A 207 12.47 -0.95 -15.33
C PRO A 207 11.60 -0.33 -14.24
N VAL A 208 10.44 0.24 -14.59
CA VAL A 208 9.51 0.80 -13.59
C VAL A 208 8.95 -0.32 -12.70
N MET A 209 8.57 -1.47 -13.26
CA MET A 209 8.15 -2.64 -12.50
C MET A 209 9.23 -3.14 -11.53
N VAL A 210 10.48 -3.21 -12.00
CA VAL A 210 11.60 -3.64 -11.16
C VAL A 210 11.82 -2.66 -10.00
N LEU A 211 11.78 -1.36 -10.24
CA LEU A 211 11.96 -0.34 -9.20
C LEU A 211 10.83 -0.37 -8.17
N ARG A 212 9.58 -0.47 -8.59
CA ARG A 212 8.43 -0.57 -7.68
C ARG A 212 8.44 -1.88 -6.88
N THR A 213 8.87 -2.97 -7.50
CA THR A 213 9.06 -4.24 -6.79
C THR A 213 10.15 -4.12 -5.73
N LYS A 214 11.24 -3.39 -6.01
CA LYS A 214 12.28 -3.10 -5.00
C LYS A 214 11.73 -2.24 -3.86
N GLU A 215 10.97 -1.20 -4.18
CA GLU A 215 10.30 -0.34 -3.19
C GLU A 215 9.41 -1.17 -2.24
N ILE A 216 8.50 -1.97 -2.77
CA ILE A 216 7.57 -2.79 -1.96
C ILE A 216 8.32 -3.87 -1.15
N LYS A 217 9.34 -4.51 -1.72
CA LYS A 217 10.15 -5.50 -0.97
C LYS A 217 10.89 -4.88 0.21
N ASN A 218 11.56 -3.74 -0.01
CA ASN A 218 12.22 -3.00 1.07
C ASN A 218 11.18 -2.49 2.08
N GLY A 219 10.01 -2.06 1.61
CA GLY A 219 8.88 -1.67 2.44
C GLY A 219 8.38 -2.78 3.36
N ARG A 220 8.13 -3.97 2.82
CA ARG A 220 7.72 -5.16 3.60
C ARG A 220 8.77 -5.55 4.63
N LEU A 221 10.04 -5.53 4.25
CA LEU A 221 11.15 -5.76 5.17
C LEU A 221 11.18 -4.71 6.29
N ALA A 222 11.00 -3.43 5.95
CA ALA A 222 10.97 -2.34 6.92
C ALA A 222 9.77 -2.41 7.87
N MET A 223 8.59 -2.81 7.39
CA MET A 223 7.43 -3.02 8.27
C MET A 223 7.69 -4.11 9.30
N LEU A 224 8.30 -5.23 8.89
CA LEU A 224 8.70 -6.30 9.81
C LEU A 224 9.80 -5.84 10.77
N ALA A 225 10.79 -5.10 10.29
CA ALA A 225 11.87 -4.56 11.13
C ALA A 225 11.33 -3.59 12.18
N PHE A 226 10.43 -2.67 11.82
CA PHE A 226 9.83 -1.73 12.77
C PHE A 226 9.04 -2.45 13.87
N VAL A 227 8.21 -3.43 13.52
CA VAL A 227 7.51 -4.26 14.50
C VAL A 227 8.52 -5.00 15.39
N GLY A 228 9.59 -5.54 14.81
CA GLY A 228 10.70 -6.14 15.54
C GLY A 228 11.33 -5.19 16.57
N PHE A 229 11.62 -3.94 16.17
CA PHE A 229 12.19 -2.92 17.06
C PHE A 229 11.26 -2.57 18.21
N CYS A 230 9.96 -2.43 17.95
CA CYS A 230 8.97 -2.21 19.01
C CYS A 230 8.98 -3.34 20.04
N PHE A 231 8.97 -4.60 19.58
CA PHE A 231 9.01 -5.74 20.50
C PHE A 231 10.36 -5.83 21.23
N GLN A 232 11.48 -5.64 20.53
CA GLN A 232 12.81 -5.65 21.14
C GLN A 232 12.92 -4.59 22.24
N ALA A 233 12.52 -3.34 21.98
CA ALA A 233 12.54 -2.28 22.98
C ALA A 233 11.66 -2.61 24.22
N VAL A 234 10.52 -3.29 24.03
CA VAL A 234 9.65 -3.71 25.15
C VAL A 234 10.28 -4.84 25.98
N TYR A 235 10.94 -5.81 25.34
CA TYR A 235 11.46 -6.99 26.03
C TYR A 235 12.87 -6.80 26.60
N THR A 236 13.77 -6.16 25.86
CA THR A 236 15.16 -6.00 26.28
C THR A 236 15.41 -4.65 26.93
N GLY A 237 14.59 -3.63 26.63
CA GLY A 237 14.82 -2.26 27.11
C GLY A 237 16.04 -1.58 26.50
N GLU A 238 16.65 -2.20 25.49
CA GLU A 238 17.85 -1.73 24.78
C GLU A 238 17.52 -1.38 23.33
N GLY A 239 18.40 -0.59 22.70
CA GLY A 239 18.25 -0.22 21.30
C GLY A 239 18.42 -1.39 20.33
N PRO A 240 17.81 -1.39 19.13
CA PRO A 240 18.01 -2.43 18.12
C PRO A 240 19.47 -2.69 17.73
N VAL A 241 20.35 -1.68 17.75
CA VAL A 241 21.78 -1.85 17.44
C VAL A 241 22.49 -2.58 18.57
N GLU A 242 22.19 -2.23 19.83
CA GLU A 242 22.74 -2.91 21.00
C GLU A 242 22.30 -4.37 21.07
N ASN A 243 21.01 -4.63 20.82
CA ASN A 243 20.45 -5.98 20.70
C ASN A 243 21.13 -6.80 19.59
N LEU A 244 21.50 -6.15 18.48
CA LEU A 244 22.24 -6.80 17.41
C LEU A 244 23.66 -7.14 17.86
N MET A 245 24.35 -6.22 18.54
CA MET A 245 25.71 -6.44 19.01
C MET A 245 25.78 -7.51 20.11
N SER A 246 24.80 -7.55 21.02
CA SER A 246 24.71 -8.58 22.06
C SER A 246 24.41 -9.96 21.46
N HIS A 247 23.53 -10.05 20.46
CA HIS A 247 23.27 -11.28 19.73
C HIS A 247 24.49 -11.75 18.93
N LEU A 248 25.24 -10.84 18.30
CA LEU A 248 26.47 -11.18 17.56
C LEU A 248 27.60 -11.66 18.48
N ALA A 249 27.68 -11.15 19.71
CA ALA A 249 28.68 -11.57 20.67
C ALA A 249 28.47 -13.02 21.15
N ASP A 250 27.21 -13.43 21.38
CA ASP A 250 26.86 -14.81 21.72
C ASP A 250 25.47 -15.19 21.18
N PRO A 251 25.38 -15.69 19.94
CA PRO A 251 24.08 -16.00 19.33
C PRO A 251 23.41 -17.23 19.96
N GLY A 252 24.16 -18.08 20.67
CA GLY A 252 23.65 -19.28 21.30
C GLY A 252 22.84 -18.97 22.57
N HIS A 253 23.30 -17.99 23.35
CA HIS A 253 22.68 -17.64 24.63
C HIS A 253 21.86 -16.35 24.57
N ASN A 254 22.32 -15.32 23.84
CA ASN A 254 21.62 -14.04 23.75
C ASN A 254 20.57 -14.09 22.66
N ASN A 255 19.37 -14.56 22.98
CA ASN A 255 18.29 -14.70 22.02
C ASN A 255 16.94 -14.39 22.68
N ILE A 256 15.84 -14.71 22.01
CA ILE A 256 14.51 -14.48 22.58
C ILE A 256 14.33 -15.19 23.93
N PHE A 257 14.93 -16.37 24.13
CA PHE A 257 14.79 -17.14 25.36
C PHE A 257 15.49 -16.48 26.55
N SER A 258 16.64 -15.82 26.35
CA SER A 258 17.31 -15.13 27.46
C SER A 258 16.46 -14.00 28.04
N ALA A 259 15.64 -13.33 27.22
CA ALA A 259 14.71 -12.31 27.68
C ALA A 259 13.50 -12.88 28.44
N PHE A 260 13.06 -14.10 28.12
CA PHE A 260 11.90 -14.74 28.77
C PHE A 260 12.25 -15.60 29.98
N THR A 261 13.46 -16.16 30.04
CA THR A 261 13.87 -17.07 31.14
C THR A 261 14.61 -16.37 32.28
N SER A 262 14.91 -15.07 32.15
CA SER A 262 15.63 -14.29 33.16
C SER A 262 14.74 -13.59 34.19
N GLN A 263 13.44 -13.93 34.25
CA GLN A 263 12.51 -13.49 35.30
C GLN A 263 12.56 -14.36 36.55
#